data_AF-A0AAD9G280-F1
#
_entry.id   AF-A0AAD9G280-F1
#
_cell.length_a   1.000
_cell.length_b   1.000
_cell.length_c   1.000
_cell.angle_alpha   90.00
_cell.angle_beta   90.00
_cell.angle_gamma   90.00
#
_symmetry.space_group_name_H-M   'P 1'
#
loop_
_entity.id
_entity.type
_entity.pdbx_description
1 polymer ?
#
loop_
_entity_poly.entity_id
_entity_poly.type
_entity_poly.pdbx_seq_one_letter_code
_entity_poly.pdbx_strand_id
1 'polypeptide(L)'
;MMYAWYFPKNFCGHQAAGRHDWANVVIWIDNPALENVTFLGASLSQQTLEPKKFVFLTVAERNEEPYQNQKAIPRMAYAGTEQITTGRISRWNYTYKYVGGSNTTMRFAHSFPDKFAWIGMSFAYSDGESQDLIMWNQLTDEARAALEAADFGDTQVPFTDKNFEANLQKAWPF
;
A
#
# COMPACT_ATOMS: atom_id res chain seq x y z
N MET A 1 -4.68 -0.73 -12.15
CA MET A 1 -5.19 -1.93 -11.45
C MET A 1 -5.19 -1.66 -9.95
N MET A 2 -6.22 -2.04 -9.22
CA MET A 2 -6.27 -1.89 -7.76
C MET A 2 -6.20 -3.26 -7.09
N TYR A 3 -5.34 -3.39 -6.09
CA TYR A 3 -5.22 -4.55 -5.22
C TYR A 3 -5.59 -4.14 -3.81
N ALA A 4 -6.33 -4.97 -3.08
CA ALA A 4 -6.76 -4.65 -1.73
C ALA A 4 -6.64 -5.85 -0.81
N TRP A 5 -6.34 -5.56 0.46
CA TRP A 5 -6.20 -6.52 1.54
C TRP A 5 -7.09 -6.10 2.69
N TYR A 6 -7.72 -7.09 3.31
CA TYR A 6 -8.49 -6.91 4.54
C TYR A 6 -7.69 -7.41 5.73
N PHE A 7 -7.62 -6.60 6.77
CA PHE A 7 -7.09 -6.97 8.08
C PHE A 7 -8.19 -6.87 9.14
N PRO A 8 -8.27 -7.80 10.11
CA PRO A 8 -9.29 -7.75 11.15
C PRO A 8 -9.20 -6.53 12.09
N LYS A 9 -8.07 -5.81 12.08
CA LYS A 9 -7.74 -4.78 13.07
C LYS A 9 -6.83 -3.71 12.47
N ASN A 10 -7.08 -2.46 12.86
CA ASN A 10 -6.28 -1.29 12.52
C ASN A 10 -5.39 -0.84 13.69
N PHE A 11 -4.27 -0.19 13.38
CA PHE A 11 -3.25 0.22 14.36
C PHE A 11 -2.78 1.66 14.17
N CYS A 12 -2.49 2.32 15.29
CA CYS A 12 -1.88 3.65 15.36
C CYS A 12 -0.85 3.65 16.48
N GLY A 13 0.37 4.12 16.20
CA GLY A 13 1.45 4.17 17.18
C GLY A 13 1.79 2.80 17.80
N HIS A 14 1.85 1.76 16.97
CA HIS A 14 2.05 0.36 17.39
C HIS A 14 0.99 -0.21 18.35
N GLN A 15 -0.15 0.47 18.50
CA GLN A 15 -1.24 0.03 19.36
C GLN A 15 -2.51 -0.22 18.54
N ALA A 16 -3.33 -1.12 19.07
CA ALA A 16 -4.70 -1.32 18.62
C ALA A 16 -5.47 0.01 18.56
N ALA A 17 -6.02 0.34 17.39
CA ALA A 17 -6.75 1.60 17.21
C ALA A 17 -8.21 1.40 16.79
N GLY A 18 -8.52 0.36 16.02
CA GLY A 18 -9.88 0.07 15.56
C GLY A 18 -10.06 -1.38 15.12
N ARG A 19 -11.31 -1.79 14.90
CA ARG A 19 -11.63 -3.04 14.20
C ARG A 19 -11.70 -2.75 12.70
N HIS A 20 -11.31 -3.74 11.91
CA HIS A 20 -11.27 -3.69 10.45
C HIS A 20 -10.21 -2.72 9.92
N ASP A 21 -9.54 -3.14 8.86
CA ASP A 21 -8.70 -2.27 8.06
C ASP A 21 -8.71 -2.77 6.62
N TRP A 22 -9.04 -1.88 5.69
CA TRP A 22 -8.90 -2.13 4.27
C TRP A 22 -7.73 -1.30 3.76
N ALA A 23 -6.69 -1.99 3.32
CA ALA A 23 -5.52 -1.39 2.70
C ALA A 23 -5.53 -1.72 1.20
N ASN A 24 -5.07 -0.80 0.37
CA ASN A 24 -5.01 -1.02 -1.06
C ASN A 24 -3.83 -0.34 -1.73
N VAL A 25 -3.50 -0.83 -2.93
CA VAL A 25 -2.50 -0.25 -3.81
C VAL A 25 -3.11 -0.15 -5.20
N VAL A 26 -2.95 1.02 -5.83
CA VAL A 26 -3.26 1.21 -7.24
C VAL A 26 -1.96 1.20 -8.03
N ILE A 27 -1.83 0.28 -8.97
CA ILE A 27 -0.72 0.21 -9.92
C ILE A 27 -1.17 0.79 -11.25
N TRP A 28 -0.44 1.82 -11.69
CA TRP A 28 -0.68 2.50 -12.95
C TRP A 28 0.24 1.91 -14.01
N ILE A 29 -0.37 1.47 -15.10
CA ILE A 29 0.29 0.85 -16.25
C ILE A 29 -0.09 1.61 -17.50
N ASP A 30 0.74 1.50 -18.55
CA ASP A 30 0.49 2.11 -19.85
C ASP A 30 -0.73 1.50 -20.56
N ASN A 31 -0.66 0.21 -20.89
CA ASN A 31 -1.70 -0.47 -21.63
C ASN A 31 -1.70 -1.98 -21.29
N PRO A 32 -2.77 -2.49 -20.66
CA PRO A 32 -2.87 -3.90 -20.29
C PRO A 32 -2.94 -4.87 -21.49
N ALA A 33 -3.17 -4.38 -22.71
CA ALA A 33 -3.22 -5.22 -23.91
C ALA A 33 -1.84 -5.51 -24.53
N LEU A 34 -0.77 -4.91 -24.00
CA LEU A 34 0.59 -5.17 -24.46
C LEU A 34 1.17 -6.43 -23.82
N GLU A 35 2.00 -7.17 -24.57
CA GLU A 35 2.74 -8.31 -24.04
C GLU A 35 3.76 -7.87 -22.97
N ASN A 36 4.39 -6.71 -23.18
CA ASN A 36 5.32 -6.09 -22.24
C ASN A 36 4.70 -4.80 -21.70
N VAL A 37 3.98 -4.93 -20.59
CA VAL A 37 3.35 -3.80 -19.89
C VAL A 37 4.41 -2.95 -19.17
N THR A 38 4.30 -1.63 -19.27
CA THR A 38 5.15 -0.68 -18.56
C THR A 38 4.47 -0.18 -17.30
N PHE A 39 5.13 -0.30 -16.15
CA PHE A 39 4.67 0.30 -14.90
C PHE A 39 5.01 1.79 -14.87
N LEU A 40 3.97 2.63 -14.83
CA LEU A 40 4.11 4.09 -14.80
C LEU A 40 4.29 4.60 -13.37
N GLY A 41 3.61 3.99 -12.41
CA GLY A 41 3.63 4.45 -11.02
C GLY A 41 2.75 3.59 -10.12
N ALA A 42 2.74 3.95 -8.84
CA ALA A 42 1.92 3.29 -7.84
C ALA A 42 1.38 4.30 -6.82
N SER A 43 0.23 3.99 -6.24
CA SER A 43 -0.42 4.80 -5.23
C SER A 43 -0.76 3.90 -4.05
N LEU A 44 -0.16 4.18 -2.90
CA LEU A 44 -0.20 3.32 -1.72
C LEU A 44 -1.16 3.91 -0.69
N SER A 45 -2.18 3.16 -0.26
CA SER A 45 -3.18 3.69 0.67
C SER A 45 -2.59 4.02 2.04
N GLN A 46 -3.08 5.10 2.64
CA GLN A 46 -2.75 5.51 4.01
C GLN A 46 -3.96 6.13 4.71
N GLN A 47 -3.94 6.12 6.04
CA GLN A 47 -4.99 6.72 6.86
C GLN A 47 -4.86 8.24 6.94
N THR A 48 -6.00 8.94 6.84
CA THR A 48 -6.11 10.40 6.96
C THR A 48 -6.72 10.85 8.30
N LEU A 49 -7.05 9.91 9.17
CA LEU A 49 -7.55 10.18 10.52
C LEU A 49 -6.49 10.87 11.38
N GLU A 50 -6.92 11.70 12.33
CA GLU A 50 -5.97 12.30 13.29
C GLU A 50 -5.24 11.20 14.07
N PRO A 51 -3.90 11.19 14.06
CA PRO A 51 -3.14 10.27 14.88
C PRO A 51 -3.41 10.49 16.37
N LYS A 52 -3.28 9.43 17.17
CA LYS A 52 -3.44 9.53 18.61
C LYS A 52 -2.38 10.47 19.19
N LYS A 53 -2.83 11.53 19.86
CA LYS A 53 -1.95 12.48 20.54
C LYS A 53 -1.46 11.86 21.84
N PHE A 54 -0.14 11.74 21.98
CA PHE A 54 0.49 11.41 23.25
C PHE A 54 1.04 12.70 23.88
N VAL A 55 0.66 12.97 25.12
CA VAL A 55 1.12 14.15 25.84
C VAL A 55 2.65 14.07 26.01
N PHE A 56 3.37 15.15 25.65
CA PHE A 56 4.84 15.29 25.66
C PHE A 56 5.64 14.54 24.59
N LEU A 57 5.00 13.92 23.59
CA LEU A 57 5.69 13.30 22.46
C LEU A 57 5.39 14.03 21.15
N THR A 58 6.38 14.10 20.26
CA THR A 58 6.19 14.57 18.89
C THR A 58 5.30 13.55 18.17
N VAL A 59 4.09 13.96 17.80
CA VAL A 59 3.11 13.12 17.11
C VAL A 59 3.43 13.15 15.61
N ALA A 60 3.23 12.02 14.93
CA ALA A 60 3.27 12.00 13.47
C ALA A 60 2.23 12.98 12.91
N GLU A 61 2.58 13.72 11.85
CA GLU A 61 1.64 14.62 11.20
C GLU A 61 0.49 13.83 10.56
N ARG A 62 -0.71 14.43 10.54
CA ARG A 62 -1.87 13.83 9.87
C ARG A 62 -1.63 13.84 8.36
N ASN A 63 -1.83 12.71 7.70
CA ASN A 63 -1.86 12.68 6.24
C ASN A 63 -3.12 13.38 5.71
N GLU A 64 -2.94 14.31 4.78
CA GLU A 64 -4.07 14.97 4.13
C GLU A 64 -4.66 14.10 3.03
N GLU A 65 -3.79 13.45 2.25
CA GLU A 65 -4.17 12.61 1.12
C GLU A 65 -4.27 11.13 1.52
N PRO A 66 -5.27 10.38 1.03
CA PRO A 66 -5.43 8.96 1.33
C PRO A 66 -4.46 8.06 0.58
N TYR A 67 -3.65 8.60 -0.34
CA TYR A 67 -2.67 7.86 -1.10
C TYR A 67 -1.29 8.54 -1.07
N GLN A 68 -0.25 7.72 -0.86
CA GLN A 68 1.13 8.09 -1.16
C GLN A 68 1.42 7.76 -2.62
N ASN A 69 1.47 8.80 -3.45
CA ASN A 69 1.64 8.67 -4.89
C ASN A 69 3.13 8.61 -5.28
N GLN A 70 3.48 7.62 -6.11
CA GLN A 70 4.83 7.35 -6.58
C GLN A 70 4.84 7.34 -8.10
N LYS A 71 5.49 8.34 -8.71
CA LYS A 71 5.64 8.48 -10.18
C LYS A 71 6.66 7.51 -10.78
N ALA A 72 7.34 6.73 -9.95
CA ALA A 72 8.24 5.66 -10.36
C ALA A 72 8.30 4.62 -9.24
N ILE A 73 8.33 3.35 -9.61
CA ILE A 73 8.39 2.25 -8.65
C ILE A 73 9.86 1.96 -8.34
N PRO A 74 10.29 2.07 -7.07
CA PRO A 74 11.69 1.90 -6.71
C PRO A 74 12.12 0.46 -6.94
N ARG A 75 13.39 0.25 -7.35
CA ARG A 75 13.86 -1.10 -7.69
C ARG A 75 13.72 -2.10 -6.53
N MET A 76 13.87 -1.65 -5.29
CA MET A 76 13.71 -2.47 -4.08
C MET A 76 12.34 -3.11 -3.93
N ALA A 77 11.31 -2.54 -4.56
CA ALA A 77 9.94 -3.02 -4.49
C ALA A 77 9.69 -4.29 -5.31
N TYR A 78 10.63 -4.74 -6.15
CA TYR A 78 10.41 -5.91 -7.00
C TYR A 78 10.89 -7.20 -6.35
N ALA A 79 10.10 -8.27 -6.48
CA ALA A 79 10.40 -9.59 -5.92
C ALA A 79 11.76 -10.13 -6.39
N GLY A 80 12.49 -10.83 -5.53
CA GLY A 80 13.87 -11.28 -5.80
C GLY A 80 14.94 -10.17 -5.94
N THR A 81 14.63 -8.89 -5.73
CA THR A 81 15.64 -7.83 -5.70
C THR A 81 16.49 -7.93 -4.44
N GLU A 82 17.80 -7.86 -4.58
CA GLU A 82 18.77 -7.89 -3.49
C GLU A 82 19.44 -6.54 -3.28
N GLN A 83 19.66 -6.18 -2.01
CA GLN A 83 20.43 -5.01 -1.62
C GLN A 83 21.91 -5.38 -1.49
N ILE A 84 22.75 -4.78 -2.34
CA ILE A 84 24.21 -4.96 -2.29
C ILE A 84 24.88 -3.71 -1.74
N THR A 85 25.81 -3.90 -0.80
CA THR A 85 26.66 -2.82 -0.29
C THR A 85 27.75 -2.51 -1.31
N THR A 86 27.74 -1.30 -1.87
CA THR A 86 28.70 -0.90 -2.91
C THR A 86 29.85 -0.04 -2.40
N GLY A 87 29.72 0.51 -1.19
CA GLY A 87 30.74 1.36 -0.60
C GLY A 87 30.45 1.70 0.84
N ARG A 88 31.45 2.21 1.55
CA ARG A 88 31.35 2.69 2.92
C ARG A 88 31.60 4.19 2.93
N ILE A 89 30.63 4.96 3.40
CA ILE A 89 30.72 6.43 3.50
C ILE A 89 31.35 6.80 4.85
N SER A 90 30.98 6.12 5.93
CA SER A 90 31.49 6.39 7.28
C SER A 90 31.53 5.12 8.13
N ARG A 91 31.86 5.24 9.42
CA ARG A 91 31.87 4.10 10.35
C ARG A 91 30.53 3.35 10.36
N TRP A 92 29.42 4.05 10.20
CA TRP A 92 28.06 3.50 10.29
C TRP A 92 27.22 3.68 9.01
N ASN A 93 27.71 4.45 8.05
CA ASN A 93 26.98 4.75 6.81
C ASN A 93 27.58 4.01 5.62
N TYR A 94 26.72 3.37 4.85
CA TYR A 94 27.08 2.59 3.68
C TYR A 94 26.25 3.03 2.47
N THR A 95 26.82 2.89 1.28
CA THR A 95 26.12 3.07 0.02
C THR A 95 25.61 1.73 -0.46
N TYR A 96 24.36 1.70 -0.92
CA TYR A 96 23.70 0.49 -1.38
C TYR A 96 23.23 0.63 -2.83
N LYS A 97 23.16 -0.50 -3.53
CA LYS A 97 22.44 -0.65 -4.81
C LYS A 97 21.49 -1.82 -4.73
N TYR A 98 20.45 -1.78 -5.57
CA TYR A 98 19.48 -2.85 -5.70
C TYR A 98 19.65 -3.52 -7.05
N VAL A 99 19.85 -4.84 -7.06
CA VAL A 99 20.18 -5.63 -8.26
C VAL A 99 19.34 -6.90 -8.33
N GLY A 100 19.26 -7.51 -9.51
CA GLY A 100 18.42 -8.69 -9.72
C GLY A 100 16.94 -8.37 -9.57
N GLY A 101 16.10 -9.40 -9.41
CA GLY A 101 14.66 -9.30 -9.19
C GLY A 101 13.79 -9.38 -10.44
N SER A 102 12.52 -9.69 -10.23
CA SER A 102 11.44 -9.72 -11.22
C SER A 102 11.20 -8.32 -11.79
N ASN A 103 10.58 -8.26 -12.97
CA ASN A 103 10.11 -7.01 -13.56
C ASN A 103 8.60 -6.85 -13.45
N THR A 104 7.88 -7.89 -12.99
CA THR A 104 6.40 -7.92 -12.97
C THR A 104 5.85 -8.16 -11.57
N THR A 105 6.63 -8.76 -10.68
CA THR A 105 6.22 -9.09 -9.31
C THR A 105 6.74 -8.04 -8.35
N MET A 106 5.84 -7.45 -7.58
CA MET A 106 6.14 -6.40 -6.61
C MET A 106 5.88 -6.89 -5.18
N ARG A 107 6.50 -6.21 -4.22
CA ARG A 107 6.44 -6.48 -2.78
C ARG A 107 5.86 -5.25 -2.08
N PHE A 108 4.86 -5.49 -1.24
CA PHE A 108 4.25 -4.46 -0.42
C PHE A 108 4.27 -4.88 1.05
N ALA A 109 4.32 -3.89 1.93
CA ALA A 109 4.21 -4.07 3.36
C ALA A 109 3.06 -3.24 3.90
N HIS A 110 2.33 -3.83 4.84
CA HIS A 110 1.40 -3.10 5.69
C HIS A 110 2.11 -2.75 6.99
N SER A 111 2.63 -1.53 7.08
CA SER A 111 3.64 -1.15 8.07
C SER A 111 3.49 0.29 8.54
N PHE A 112 4.11 0.60 9.67
CA PHE A 112 4.14 1.97 10.20
C PHE A 112 5.16 2.82 9.43
N PRO A 113 4.76 3.96 8.84
CA PRO A 113 5.70 4.88 8.22
C PRO A 113 6.55 5.63 9.25
N ASP A 114 6.03 5.81 10.47
CA ASP A 114 6.73 6.38 11.63
C ASP A 114 6.14 5.82 12.95
N LYS A 115 6.87 5.97 14.06
CA LYS A 115 6.60 5.40 15.39
C LYS A 115 5.22 5.73 15.95
N PHE A 116 4.63 6.86 15.60
CA PHE A 116 3.33 7.33 16.12
C PHE A 116 2.26 7.47 15.04
N ALA A 117 2.57 7.05 13.80
CA ALA A 117 1.64 7.14 12.69
C ALA A 117 0.62 6.00 12.70
N TRP A 118 -0.41 6.14 11.87
CA TRP A 118 -1.26 5.03 11.46
C TRP A 118 -0.48 4.02 10.62
N ILE A 119 -0.90 2.76 10.68
CA ILE A 119 -0.42 1.74 9.75
C ILE A 119 -0.92 2.06 8.32
N GLY A 120 -0.13 1.75 7.31
CA GLY A 120 -0.47 1.99 5.91
C GLY A 120 0.35 1.14 4.96
N MET A 121 0.12 1.31 3.66
CA MET A 121 0.85 0.58 2.63
C MET A 121 2.18 1.24 2.30
N SER A 122 3.22 0.44 2.19
CA SER A 122 4.55 0.84 1.73
C SER A 122 5.14 -0.20 0.77
N PHE A 123 6.16 0.18 0.01
CA PHE A 123 6.97 -0.81 -0.70
C PHE A 123 7.86 -1.58 0.28
N ALA A 124 7.95 -2.89 0.09
CA ALA A 124 8.75 -3.74 0.95
C ALA A 124 10.16 -3.98 0.40
N TYR A 125 11.14 -4.06 1.29
CA TYR A 125 12.55 -4.33 0.96
C TYR A 125 12.87 -5.83 0.84
N SER A 126 12.06 -6.68 1.48
CA SER A 126 12.23 -8.13 1.54
C SER A 126 11.08 -8.84 0.85
N ASP A 127 11.36 -10.02 0.29
CA ASP A 127 10.28 -10.90 -0.20
C ASP A 127 9.34 -11.27 0.95
N GLY A 128 8.05 -11.28 0.61
CA GLY A 128 6.99 -11.82 1.45
C GLY A 128 6.34 -13.01 0.74
N GLU A 129 5.10 -13.27 1.10
CA GLU A 129 4.28 -14.31 0.46
C GLU A 129 3.33 -13.69 -0.56
N SER A 130 2.96 -14.48 -1.57
CA SER A 130 1.84 -14.17 -2.46
C SER A 130 0.53 -14.63 -1.82
N GLN A 131 -0.55 -13.89 -2.04
CA GLN A 131 -1.89 -14.30 -1.64
C GLN A 131 -2.68 -14.75 -2.87
N ASP A 132 -3.64 -15.64 -2.66
CA ASP A 132 -4.59 -16.01 -3.70
C ASP A 132 -5.43 -14.80 -4.09
N LEU A 133 -5.46 -14.52 -5.39
CA LEU A 133 -6.18 -13.38 -5.94
C LEU A 133 -7.59 -13.79 -6.37
N ILE A 134 -8.58 -13.02 -5.93
CA ILE A 134 -9.94 -13.05 -6.46
C ILE A 134 -10.30 -11.66 -6.99
N MET A 135 -10.72 -11.57 -8.27
CA MET A 135 -11.12 -10.31 -8.88
C MET A 135 -12.56 -9.96 -8.51
N TRP A 136 -12.90 -8.67 -8.50
CA TRP A 136 -14.26 -8.19 -8.20
C TRP A 136 -15.33 -8.88 -9.06
N ASN A 137 -15.08 -9.03 -10.37
CA ASN A 137 -15.98 -9.67 -11.32
C ASN A 137 -16.02 -11.22 -11.21
N GLN A 138 -15.14 -11.83 -10.42
CA GLN A 138 -15.13 -13.27 -10.14
C GLN A 138 -15.88 -13.62 -8.84
N LEU A 139 -16.20 -12.63 -8.01
CA LEU A 139 -16.99 -12.82 -6.81
C LEU A 139 -18.44 -13.15 -7.17
N THR A 140 -19.11 -13.93 -6.31
CA THR A 140 -20.55 -14.15 -6.43
C THR A 140 -21.33 -12.86 -6.17
N ASP A 141 -22.57 -12.81 -6.65
CA ASP A 141 -23.45 -11.65 -6.45
C ASP A 141 -23.68 -11.38 -4.96
N GLU A 142 -23.77 -12.42 -4.14
CA GLU A 142 -23.93 -12.30 -2.68
C GLU A 142 -22.68 -11.71 -2.02
N ALA A 143 -21.48 -12.12 -2.44
CA ALA A 143 -20.24 -11.58 -1.91
C ALA A 143 -20.06 -10.10 -2.27
N ARG A 144 -20.40 -9.72 -3.52
CA ARG A 144 -20.39 -8.31 -3.94
C ARG A 144 -21.40 -7.49 -3.15
N ALA A 145 -22.64 -7.98 -3.03
CA ALA A 145 -23.69 -7.31 -2.26
C ALA A 145 -23.32 -7.16 -0.77
N ALA A 146 -22.68 -8.17 -0.17
CA ALA A 146 -22.21 -8.10 1.21
C ALA A 146 -21.11 -7.04 1.39
N LEU A 147 -20.12 -6.98 0.51
CA LEU A 147 -19.05 -5.98 0.57
C LEU A 147 -19.57 -4.56 0.33
N GLU A 148 -20.61 -4.41 -0.48
CA GLU A 148 -21.25 -3.13 -0.80
C GLU A 148 -22.10 -2.56 0.35
N ALA A 149 -22.65 -3.43 1.19
CA ALA A 149 -23.59 -3.08 2.26
C ALA A 149 -22.98 -3.14 3.67
N ALA A 150 -21.90 -3.88 3.86
CA ALA A 150 -21.29 -4.08 5.17
C ALA A 150 -20.68 -2.79 5.74
N ASP A 151 -20.87 -2.60 7.04
CA ASP A 151 -20.23 -1.54 7.81
C ASP A 151 -18.88 -2.04 8.35
N PHE A 152 -17.79 -1.44 7.85
CA PHE A 152 -16.42 -1.69 8.31
C PHE A 152 -15.91 -0.60 9.26
N GLY A 153 -16.79 0.25 9.80
CA GLY A 153 -16.45 1.32 10.73
C GLY A 153 -15.66 2.44 10.06
N ASP A 154 -14.43 2.66 10.53
CA ASP A 154 -13.58 3.78 10.10
C ASP A 154 -12.90 3.55 8.74
N THR A 155 -13.15 2.41 8.11
CA THR A 155 -12.60 2.06 6.79
C THR A 155 -13.70 1.61 5.85
N GLN A 156 -13.45 1.68 4.55
CA GLN A 156 -14.40 1.30 3.51
C GLN A 156 -13.72 0.37 2.50
N VAL A 157 -14.49 -0.54 1.92
CA VAL A 157 -13.98 -1.43 0.86
C VAL A 157 -13.63 -0.57 -0.35
N PRO A 158 -12.38 -0.59 -0.86
CA PRO A 158 -11.92 0.44 -1.78
C PRO A 158 -12.31 0.19 -3.25
N PHE A 159 -12.74 -1.03 -3.58
CA PHE A 159 -12.99 -1.51 -4.94
C PHE A 159 -14.47 -1.83 -5.22
N THR A 160 -15.38 -1.47 -4.32
CA THR A 160 -16.83 -1.58 -4.55
C THR A 160 -17.28 -0.64 -5.66
N ASP A 161 -18.46 -0.90 -6.23
CA ASP A 161 -18.96 -0.12 -7.36
C ASP A 161 -19.15 1.37 -6.99
N LYS A 162 -19.50 1.66 -5.73
CA LYS A 162 -19.63 3.03 -5.21
C LYS A 162 -18.29 3.73 -4.98
N ASN A 163 -17.25 3.00 -4.60
CA ASN A 163 -16.00 3.59 -4.10
C ASN A 163 -14.86 3.58 -5.13
N PHE A 164 -14.89 2.65 -6.08
CA PHE A 164 -13.76 2.38 -6.98
C PHE A 164 -13.31 3.61 -7.76
N GLU A 165 -14.22 4.27 -8.48
CA GLU A 165 -13.89 5.43 -9.32
C GLU A 165 -13.40 6.62 -8.50
N ALA A 166 -14.06 6.92 -7.38
CA ALA A 166 -13.65 8.00 -6.48
C ALA A 166 -12.26 7.74 -5.87
N ASN A 167 -11.94 6.48 -5.55
CA ASN A 167 -10.63 6.10 -5.06
C ASN A 167 -9.55 6.16 -6.15
N LEU A 168 -9.87 5.77 -7.39
CA LEU A 168 -8.95 5.91 -8.51
C LEU A 168 -8.59 7.37 -8.79
N GLN A 169 -9.56 8.28 -8.71
CA GLN A 169 -9.32 9.71 -8.89
C GLN A 169 -8.37 10.27 -7.82
N LYS A 170 -8.58 9.91 -6.55
CA LYS A 170 -7.68 10.31 -5.45
C LYS A 170 -6.30 9.66 -5.55
N ALA A 171 -6.23 8.45 -6.09
CA ALA A 171 -4.99 7.73 -6.29
C ALA A 171 -4.22 8.20 -7.54
N TRP A 172 -4.77 9.05 -8.39
CA TRP A 172 -4.12 9.44 -9.65
C TRP A 172 -2.84 10.28 -9.39
N PRO A 173 -1.64 9.81 -9.79
CA PRO A 173 -0.39 10.44 -9.39
C PRO A 173 0.18 11.41 -10.43
N PHE A 174 -0.51 11.66 -11.56
CA PHE A 174 0.03 12.38 -12.73
C PHE A 174 -0.66 13.72 -13.01
#